data_AF-A0A920JK37-F1
#
_entry.id   AF-A0A920JK37-F1
#
_cell.length_a   1.000
_cell.length_b   1.000
_cell.length_c   1.000
_cell.angle_alpha   90.00
_cell.angle_beta   90.00
_cell.angle_gamma   90.00
#
_symmetry.space_group_name_H-M   'P 1'
#
loop_
_entity.id
_entity.type
_entity.pdbx_description
1 polymer ?
#
loop_
_entity_poly.entity_id
_entity_poly.type
_entity_poly.pdbx_seq_one_letter_code
_entity_poly.pdbx_strand_id
1 'polypeptide(L)' 'MSDNLHYAKNIKLPGKIDESYTVIFEIRPPKNDELGMHYDWRYTVDKELIVAERFEFNNLDFKEIAISKRR' A
#
# COMPACT_ATOMS: atom_id res chain seq x y z
N MET A 1 19.65 -7.01 -8.00
CA MET A 1 18.91 -7.42 -6.78
C MET A 1 17.46 -7.11 -7.03
N SER A 2 16.58 -8.11 -6.97
CA SER A 2 15.13 -7.87 -7.00
C SER A 2 14.70 -7.67 -5.56
N ASP A 3 14.09 -6.54 -5.26
CA ASP A 3 13.34 -6.39 -4.01
C ASP A 3 12.15 -7.37 -4.06
N ASN A 4 11.78 -7.93 -2.90
CA ASN A 4 10.79 -9.00 -2.73
C ASN A 4 9.37 -8.60 -3.22
N LEU A 5 8.36 -9.43 -2.92
CA LEU A 5 6.96 -9.15 -3.25
C LEU A 5 6.50 -7.81 -2.66
N HIS A 6 5.92 -6.97 -3.51
CA HIS A 6 5.40 -5.66 -3.13
C HIS A 6 4.14 -5.32 -3.94
N TYR A 7 3.26 -4.52 -3.34
CA TYR A 7 2.15 -3.90 -4.04
C TYR A 7 2.56 -2.52 -4.54
N ALA A 8 2.42 -2.27 -5.83
CA ALA A 8 2.69 -0.98 -6.43
C ALA A 8 1.71 -0.69 -7.56
N LYS A 9 1.51 0.59 -7.84
CA LYS A 9 0.68 1.07 -8.94
C LYS A 9 1.35 2.27 -9.60
N ASN A 10 1.43 2.25 -10.92
CA ASN A 10 1.80 3.44 -11.67
C ASN A 10 0.67 4.47 -11.55
N ILE A 11 1.02 5.68 -11.09
CA ILE A 11 0.07 6.78 -10.91
C ILE A 11 0.56 8.03 -11.64
N LYS A 12 -0.37 8.90 -12.01
CA LYS A 12 -0.09 10.30 -12.32
C LYS A 12 -0.45 11.10 -11.08
N LEU A 13 0.34 12.13 -10.77
CA LEU A 13 -0.04 13.08 -9.73
C LEU A 13 -1.40 13.69 -10.09
N PRO A 14 -2.37 13.72 -9.15
CA PRO A 14 -3.70 14.26 -9.41
C PRO A 14 -3.72 15.79 -9.52
N GLY A 15 -2.65 16.46 -9.05
CA GLY A 15 -2.48 17.91 -9.08
C GLY A 15 -1.17 18.33 -9.75
N LYS A 16 -0.65 19.50 -9.36
CA LYS A 16 0.60 20.04 -9.91
C LYS A 16 1.82 19.40 -9.28
N ILE A 17 2.94 19.36 -10.01
CA ILE A 17 4.17 18.72 -9.54
C ILE A 17 4.80 19.42 -8.33
N ASP A 18 4.47 20.69 -8.08
CA ASP A 18 5.00 21.53 -7.00
C ASP A 18 4.02 21.70 -5.82
N GLU A 19 2.90 20.98 -5.83
CA GLU A 19 1.97 20.90 -4.70
C GLU A 19 2.46 19.88 -3.66
N SER A 20 1.99 20.05 -2.43
CA SER A 20 2.21 19.08 -1.37
C SER A 20 1.08 18.05 -1.33
N TYR A 21 1.43 16.80 -1.12
CA TYR A 21 0.49 15.68 -1.19
C TYR A 21 0.36 14.96 0.15
N THR A 22 -0.87 14.54 0.45
CA THR A 22 -1.13 13.50 1.45
C THR A 22 -1.31 12.17 0.72
N VAL A 23 -0.52 11.17 1.10
CA VAL A 23 -0.66 9.80 0.59
C VAL A 23 -1.21 8.92 1.69
N ILE A 24 -2.32 8.25 1.37
CA ILE A 24 -3.00 7.32 2.28
C ILE A 24 -2.90 5.92 1.69
N PHE A 25 -2.33 5.00 2.45
CA PHE A 25 -2.43 3.57 2.18
C PHE A 25 -3.52 2.98 3.05
N GLU A 26 -4.52 2.36 2.42
CA GLU A 26 -5.55 1.58 3.12
C GLU A 26 -5.32 0.10 2.81
N ILE A 27 -4.94 -0.67 3.83
CA ILE A 27 -4.81 -2.12 3.76
C ILE A 27 -6.13 -2.70 4.26
N ARG A 28 -6.75 -3.57 3.45
CA ARG A 28 -8.02 -4.21 3.79
C ARG A 28 -7.85 -5.72 3.73
N PRO A 29 -8.58 -6.48 4.57
CA PRO A 29 -8.60 -7.92 4.45
C PRO A 29 -9.11 -8.36 3.06
N PRO A 30 -8.74 -9.56 2.60
CA PRO A 30 -9.35 -10.18 1.43
C PRO A 30 -10.87 -10.25 1.59
N LYS A 31 -11.62 -10.28 0.48
CA LYS A 31 -13.06 -10.54 0.57
C LYS A 31 -13.29 -11.96 1.11
N ASN A 32 -14.43 -12.16 1.78
CA ASN A 32 -14.76 -13.36 2.56
C ASN A 32 -14.73 -14.70 1.78
N ASP A 33 -14.57 -14.65 0.46
CA ASP A 33 -14.54 -15.77 -0.47
C ASP A 33 -13.29 -15.82 -1.37
N GLU A 34 -12.41 -14.81 -1.31
CA GLU A 34 -11.19 -14.75 -2.12
C GLU A 34 -10.01 -15.47 -1.47
N LEU A 35 -9.96 -15.51 -0.12
CA LEU A 35 -8.88 -16.16 0.63
C LEU A 35 -9.39 -16.71 1.96
N GLY A 36 -9.05 -17.97 2.25
CA GLY A 36 -9.38 -18.64 3.51
C GLY A 36 -8.14 -18.95 4.35
N MET A 37 -8.33 -19.03 5.67
CA MET A 37 -7.35 -19.52 6.62
C MET A 37 -7.80 -20.88 7.15
N HIS A 38 -6.87 -21.82 7.24
CA HIS A 38 -7.09 -23.10 7.90
C HIS A 38 -7.67 -22.89 9.31
N TYR A 39 -8.65 -23.70 9.69
CA TYR A 39 -9.43 -23.48 10.91
C TYR A 39 -8.55 -23.55 12.17
N ASP A 40 -7.64 -24.51 12.25
CA ASP A 40 -6.70 -24.69 13.35
C ASP A 40 -5.73 -23.52 13.47
N TRP A 41 -5.31 -22.92 12.34
CA TRP A 41 -4.42 -21.75 12.35
C TRP A 41 -5.04 -20.53 13.01
N ARG A 42 -6.37 -20.43 13.06
CA ARG A 42 -7.05 -19.33 13.76
C ARG A 42 -6.79 -19.29 15.25
N TYR A 43 -6.34 -20.41 15.81
CA TYR A 43 -6.06 -20.57 17.23
C TYR A 43 -4.57 -20.64 17.53
N THR A 44 -3.75 -21.08 16.57
CA THR A 44 -2.31 -21.31 16.77
C THR A 44 -1.42 -20.23 16.18
N VAL A 45 -1.90 -19.47 15.19
CA VAL A 45 -1.12 -18.42 14.52
C VAL A 45 -1.73 -17.06 14.81
N ASP A 46 -2.92 -16.79 14.27
CA ASP A 46 -3.68 -15.56 14.51
C ASP A 46 -5.15 -15.78 14.16
N LYS A 47 -6.07 -15.07 14.82
CA LYS A 47 -7.52 -15.17 14.61
C LYS A 47 -7.96 -14.63 13.25
N GLU A 48 -7.25 -13.64 12.73
CA GLU A 48 -7.57 -12.93 11.49
C GLU A 48 -6.38 -12.99 10.52
N LEU A 49 -6.66 -13.03 9.21
CA LEU A 49 -5.61 -13.03 8.18
C LEU A 49 -4.87 -11.69 8.10
N ILE A 50 -5.62 -10.59 8.20
CA ILE A 50 -5.14 -9.22 8.21
C ILE A 50 -6.23 -8.36 8.85
N VAL A 51 -5.83 -7.40 9.68
CA VAL A 51 -6.72 -6.35 10.19
C VAL A 51 -6.67 -5.17 9.21
N ALA A 52 -7.79 -4.46 9.03
CA ALA A 52 -7.76 -3.26 8.22
C ALA A 52 -6.86 -2.19 8.87
N GLU A 53 -5.94 -1.63 8.09
CA GLU A 53 -4.97 -0.63 8.55
C GLU A 53 -4.92 0.57 7.61
N ARG A 54 -4.62 1.74 8.19
CA ARG A 54 -4.48 3.00 7.45
C ARG A 54 -3.19 3.69 7.82
N PHE A 55 -2.38 3.98 6.81
CA PHE A 55 -1.15 4.76 6.95
C PHE A 55 -1.29 6.06 6.19
N GLU A 56 -0.99 7.17 6.85
CA GLU A 56 -1.12 8.49 6.27
C GLU A 56 0.21 9.23 6.33
N PHE A 57 0.70 9.63 5.17
CA PHE A 57 1.92 10.39 4.99
C PHE A 57 1.54 11.77 4.49
N ASN A 58 1.70 12.77 5.36
CA ASN A 58 1.32 14.13 5.07
C ASN A 58 2.50 14.93 4.54
N ASN A 59 2.16 15.98 3.80
CA ASN A 59 3.10 17.03 3.38
C ASN A 59 4.26 16.53 2.49
N LEU A 60 4.01 15.54 1.64
CA LEU A 60 5.00 14.95 0.73
C LEU A 60 5.22 15.82 -0.52
N ASP A 61 6.48 15.97 -0.93
CA ASP A 61 6.89 16.63 -2.17
C ASP A 61 7.34 15.56 -3.19
N PHE A 62 6.69 15.53 -4.35
CA PHE A 62 7.01 14.59 -5.44
C PHE A 62 7.72 15.24 -6.62
N LYS A 63 8.06 16.54 -6.55
CA LYS A 63 8.61 17.30 -7.67
C LYS A 63 9.85 16.66 -8.24
N GLU A 64 10.83 16.34 -7.40
CA GLU A 64 12.10 15.74 -7.83
C GLU A 64 11.91 14.39 -8.51
N ILE A 65 11.04 13.55 -7.97
CA ILE A 65 10.75 12.23 -8.52
C ILE A 65 9.99 12.36 -9.85
N ALA A 66 9.04 13.28 -9.95
CA ALA A 66 8.23 13.48 -11.15
C ALA A 66 9.04 14.01 -12.35
N ILE A 67 10.08 14.81 -12.10
CA ILE A 67 10.99 15.32 -13.16
C ILE A 67 12.14 14.36 -13.47
N SER A 68 12.35 13.35 -12.62
CA SER A 68 13.42 12.38 -12.80
C SER A 68 13.21 11.58 -14.09
N LYS A 69 14.28 11.48 -14.89
CA LYS A 69 14.29 10.62 -16.08
C LYS A 69 14.76 9.23 -15.66
N ARG A 70 14.14 8.21 -16.21
CA ARG A 70 14.59 6.83 -16.05
C ARG A 70 16.06 6.75 -16.51
N ARG A 71 16.92 6.25 -15.62
CA ARG A 71 18.32 5.92 -15.94
C ARG A 71 18.41 4.72 -16.86
#